data_AF-C4YME6-F1
#
_entry.id   AF-C4YME6-F1
#
_cell.length_a   1.000
_cell.length_b   1.000
_cell.length_c   1.000
_cell.angle_alpha   90.00
_cell.angle_beta   90.00
_cell.angle_gamma   90.00
#
_symmetry.space_group_name_H-M   'P 1'
#
loop_
_entity.id
_entity.type
_entity.pdbx_description
1 polymer ?
#
loop_
_entity_poly.entity_id
_entity_poly.type
_entity_poly.pdbx_seq_one_letter_code
_entity_poly.pdbx_strand_id
1 'polypeptide(L)'
;MENIIKDVEDKKSKLANDGFFAPILKLFLSKKLLYRLLLSTSLFPMQNGAGINAITYYSPAIFASFGITGSKAGLLSTGIFGILKAFAALVWMFCIVDRLGRRTALIYFSFPCSICMWYIGAYIKIAKPGLRVANGDTHQDAGGKAAQAMLYIWTIFYGSSWNGTPWVINSEIFSQEVRTLTQAINSMSNWFWAFIMGRFSGEAVKAIGYKFYFIFATCMAVFPIVIFFLYPETKGVPLEAVDYLFEVPAWRARPYAMAKYQKEYQKQNLSTSIPEEQLEKRLD
;
A
#
# COMPACT_ATOMS: atom_id res chain seq x y z
N MET A 1 3.01 36.94 20.68
CA MET A 1 3.09 35.47 20.46
C MET A 1 3.19 35.16 18.96
N GLU A 2 2.39 35.81 18.10
CA GLU A 2 2.52 35.74 16.63
C GLU A 2 3.93 36.05 16.10
N ASN A 3 4.60 37.09 16.58
CA ASN A 3 5.96 37.44 16.12
C ASN A 3 7.00 36.36 16.45
N ILE A 4 6.82 35.61 17.54
CA ILE A 4 7.73 34.52 17.94
C ILE A 4 7.46 33.28 17.09
N ILE A 5 6.19 32.99 16.78
CA ILE A 5 5.82 31.89 15.88
C ILE A 5 6.37 32.15 14.48
N LYS A 6 6.23 33.39 13.99
CA LYS A 6 6.74 33.83 12.69
C LYS A 6 8.27 33.78 12.62
N ASP A 7 8.98 34.20 13.67
CA ASP A 7 10.44 34.07 13.76
C ASP A 7 10.92 32.62 13.80
N VAL A 8 10.17 31.73 14.47
CA VAL A 8 10.47 30.29 14.49
C VAL A 8 10.19 29.67 13.12
N GLU A 9 9.13 30.07 12.43
CA GLU A 9 8.83 29.65 11.07
C GLU A 9 9.88 30.16 10.07
N ASP A 10 10.31 31.42 10.17
CA ASP A 10 11.35 32.00 9.32
C ASP A 10 12.74 31.39 9.58
N LYS A 11 13.08 31.07 10.85
CA LYS A 11 14.30 30.32 11.16
C LYS A 11 14.24 28.88 10.61
N LYS A 12 13.10 28.21 10.71
CA LYS A 12 12.89 26.87 10.12
C LYS A 12 12.93 26.91 8.59
N SER A 13 12.43 27.98 7.98
CA SER A 13 12.46 28.21 6.52
C SER A 13 13.89 28.45 6.03
N LYS A 14 14.67 29.30 6.72
CA LYS A 14 16.08 29.54 6.40
C LYS A 14 16.97 28.30 6.58
N LEU A 15 16.77 27.53 7.64
CA LEU A 15 17.49 26.25 7.87
C LEU A 15 17.11 25.16 6.84
N ALA A 16 15.95 25.28 6.20
CA ALA A 16 15.44 24.32 5.22
C ALA A 16 15.78 24.70 3.76
N ASN A 17 16.39 25.86 3.49
CA ASN A 17 16.65 26.30 2.12
C ASN A 17 18.07 26.04 1.62
N ASP A 18 19.10 25.98 2.48
CA ASP A 18 20.50 25.91 2.02
C ASP A 18 21.29 24.78 2.69
N GLY A 19 21.25 23.58 2.09
CA GLY A 19 22.16 22.47 2.46
C GLY A 19 21.68 21.08 2.04
N PHE A 20 22.61 20.14 1.90
CA PHE A 20 22.32 18.72 1.59
C PHE A 20 21.30 18.09 2.57
N PHE A 21 21.31 18.52 3.83
CA PHE A 21 20.42 18.00 4.89
C PHE A 21 19.10 18.79 5.04
N ALA A 22 18.88 19.85 4.25
CA ALA A 22 17.73 20.73 4.41
C ALA A 22 16.37 20.01 4.21
N PRO A 23 16.20 19.09 3.24
CA PRO A 23 14.98 18.30 3.10
C PRO A 23 14.73 17.36 4.29
N ILE A 24 15.80 16.83 4.90
CA ILE A 24 15.72 15.98 6.09
C ILE A 24 15.18 16.80 7.26
N LEU A 25 15.77 17.96 7.51
CA LEU A 25 15.33 18.82 8.59
C LEU A 25 13.88 19.29 8.40
N LYS A 26 13.50 19.66 7.18
CA LYS A 26 12.11 20.04 6.84
C LYS A 26 11.11 18.92 7.10
N LEU A 27 11.46 17.68 6.73
CA LEU A 27 10.63 16.50 6.93
C LEU A 27 10.40 16.23 8.42
N PHE A 28 11.45 16.24 9.24
CA PHE A 28 11.36 15.90 10.67
C PHE A 28 10.85 17.05 11.55
N LEU A 29 11.00 18.31 11.14
CA LEU A 29 10.47 19.47 11.89
C LEU A 29 8.98 19.74 11.63
N SER A 30 8.44 19.28 10.49
CA SER A 30 7.03 19.49 10.14
C SER A 30 6.16 18.34 10.64
N LYS A 31 5.29 18.61 11.62
CA LYS A 31 4.31 17.62 12.11
C LYS A 31 3.42 17.07 10.99
N LYS A 32 3.06 17.93 10.02
CA LYS A 32 2.25 17.54 8.85
C LYS A 32 2.99 16.54 7.96
N LEU A 33 4.25 16.82 7.63
CA LEU A 33 5.06 15.92 6.79
C LEU A 33 5.40 14.62 7.51
N LEU A 34 5.67 14.68 8.82
CA LEU A 34 5.91 13.49 9.63
C LEU A 34 4.69 12.58 9.69
N TYR A 35 3.48 13.14 9.84
CA TYR A 35 2.24 12.37 9.78
C TYR A 35 2.08 11.66 8.42
N ARG A 36 2.33 12.37 7.31
CA ARG A 36 2.29 11.77 5.97
C ARG A 36 3.35 10.68 5.78
N LEU A 37 4.55 10.88 6.32
CA LEU A 37 5.61 9.88 6.32
C LEU A 37 5.19 8.62 7.08
N LEU A 38 4.62 8.76 8.27
CA LEU A 38 4.11 7.63 9.04
C LEU A 38 3.02 6.87 8.27
N LEU A 39 2.10 7.57 7.62
CA LEU A 39 1.08 6.95 6.75
C LEU A 39 1.71 6.23 5.54
N SER A 40 2.62 6.88 4.82
CA SER A 40 3.26 6.31 3.62
C SER A 40 4.11 5.08 3.98
N THR A 41 4.89 5.19 5.05
CA THR A 41 5.81 4.14 5.50
C THR A 41 5.07 2.95 6.09
N SER A 42 3.90 3.15 6.72
CA SER A 42 3.09 2.06 7.28
C SER A 42 2.33 1.23 6.23
N LEU A 43 2.24 1.67 4.98
CA LEU A 43 1.68 0.85 3.90
C LEU A 43 2.53 -0.38 3.59
N PHE A 44 3.85 -0.34 3.79
CA PHE A 44 4.74 -1.47 3.52
C PHE A 44 4.68 -2.62 4.52
N PRO A 45 4.59 -2.39 5.85
CA PRO A 45 4.24 -3.46 6.76
C PRO A 45 2.86 -4.04 6.47
N MET A 46 1.88 -3.21 6.05
CA MET A 46 0.57 -3.73 5.65
C MET A 46 0.64 -4.58 4.38
N GLN A 47 1.41 -4.14 3.38
CA GLN A 47 1.68 -4.90 2.16
C GLN A 47 2.34 -6.25 2.48
N ASN A 48 3.33 -6.26 3.38
CA ASN A 48 3.97 -7.48 3.85
C ASN A 48 3.06 -8.34 4.72
N GLY A 49 2.18 -7.73 5.52
CA GLY A 49 1.15 -8.38 6.31
C GLY A 49 0.07 -9.07 5.46
N ALA A 50 0.00 -8.80 4.16
CA ALA A 50 -0.77 -9.61 3.21
C ALA A 50 -0.12 -10.97 2.91
N GLY A 51 1.18 -11.11 3.20
CA GLY A 51 1.95 -12.34 3.01
C GLY A 51 2.75 -12.40 1.71
N ILE A 52 2.81 -11.34 0.89
CA ILE A 52 3.39 -11.41 -0.47
C ILE A 52 4.82 -11.94 -0.52
N ASN A 53 5.70 -11.46 0.36
CA ASN A 53 7.10 -11.86 0.35
C ASN A 53 7.27 -13.28 0.89
N ALA A 54 6.53 -13.64 1.95
CA ALA A 54 6.51 -15.02 2.44
C ALA A 54 6.02 -15.99 1.35
N ILE A 55 4.92 -15.67 0.67
CA ILE A 55 4.35 -16.52 -0.38
C ILE A 55 5.29 -16.61 -1.57
N THR A 56 5.92 -15.51 -1.97
CA THR A 56 6.83 -15.50 -3.12
C THR A 56 8.10 -16.32 -2.84
N TYR A 57 8.72 -16.17 -1.66
CA TYR A 57 9.97 -16.87 -1.34
C TYR A 57 9.75 -18.36 -1.02
N TYR A 58 8.61 -18.69 -0.42
CA TYR A 58 8.30 -20.06 0.01
C TYR A 58 7.23 -20.72 -0.87
N SER A 59 6.94 -20.20 -2.06
CA SER A 59 5.89 -20.73 -2.94
C SER A 59 6.03 -22.24 -3.19
N PRO A 60 7.23 -22.81 -3.46
CA PRO A 60 7.34 -24.24 -3.71
C PRO A 60 6.94 -25.07 -2.47
N ALA A 61 7.34 -24.61 -1.28
CA ALA A 61 6.99 -25.25 -0.01
C ALA A 61 5.49 -25.12 0.31
N ILE A 62 4.89 -23.97 0.01
CA ILE A 62 3.44 -23.75 0.19
C ILE A 62 2.65 -24.66 -0.76
N PHE A 63 3.02 -24.75 -2.03
CA PHE A 63 2.37 -25.66 -2.97
C PHE A 63 2.54 -27.12 -2.57
N ALA A 64 3.72 -27.51 -2.06
CA ALA A 64 3.92 -28.83 -1.48
C ALA A 64 2.99 -29.07 -0.29
N SER A 65 2.74 -28.05 0.54
CA SER A 65 1.77 -28.13 1.64
C SER A 65 0.33 -28.35 1.18
N PHE A 66 0.00 -28.13 -0.10
CA PHE A 66 -1.32 -28.44 -0.67
C PHE A 66 -1.45 -29.89 -1.16
N GLY A 67 -0.38 -30.68 -1.07
CA GLY A 67 -0.31 -32.05 -1.60
C GLY A 67 0.27 -32.13 -3.01
N ILE A 68 0.90 -31.07 -3.52
CA ILE A 68 1.59 -31.09 -4.82
C ILE A 68 2.97 -31.70 -4.63
N THR A 69 3.13 -32.96 -5.04
CA THR A 69 4.40 -33.67 -4.96
C THR A 69 5.16 -33.64 -6.28
N GLY A 70 6.48 -33.43 -6.21
CA GLY A 70 7.39 -33.49 -7.36
C GLY A 70 7.79 -32.12 -7.90
N SER A 71 9.08 -31.98 -8.23
CA SER A 71 9.70 -30.70 -8.61
C SER A 71 9.07 -30.06 -9.84
N LYS A 72 8.65 -30.85 -10.84
CA LYS A 72 8.01 -30.34 -12.06
C LYS A 72 6.65 -29.70 -11.77
N ALA A 73 5.81 -30.35 -10.96
CA ALA A 73 4.48 -29.84 -10.62
C ALA A 73 4.55 -28.61 -9.71
N GLY A 74 5.49 -28.59 -8.75
CA GLY A 74 5.76 -27.43 -7.90
C GLY A 74 6.29 -26.23 -8.70
N LEU A 75 7.21 -26.47 -9.65
CA LEU A 75 7.75 -25.43 -10.53
C LEU A 75 6.68 -24.85 -11.45
N LEU A 76 5.85 -25.71 -12.06
CA LEU A 76 4.73 -25.27 -12.89
C LEU A 76 3.75 -24.40 -12.09
N SER A 77 3.40 -24.82 -10.88
CA SER A 77 2.47 -24.06 -10.01
C SER A 77 3.05 -22.69 -9.62
N THR A 78 4.35 -22.64 -9.35
CA THR A 78 5.06 -21.38 -9.08
C THR A 78 5.15 -20.50 -10.33
N GLY A 79 5.36 -21.08 -11.51
CA GLY A 79 5.34 -20.37 -12.78
C GLY A 79 3.98 -19.73 -13.08
N ILE A 80 2.89 -20.47 -12.89
CA ILE A 80 1.51 -19.95 -13.03
C ILE A 80 1.26 -18.81 -12.04
N PHE A 81 1.68 -18.97 -10.78
CA PHE A 81 1.62 -17.88 -9.79
C PHE A 81 2.32 -16.61 -10.28
N GLY A 82 3.52 -16.73 -10.88
CA GLY A 82 4.25 -15.61 -11.46
C GLY A 82 3.50 -14.94 -12.62
N ILE A 83 2.95 -15.73 -13.54
CA ILE A 83 2.16 -15.22 -14.68
C ILE A 83 0.91 -14.49 -14.19
N LEU A 84 0.17 -15.07 -13.24
CA LEU A 84 -1.02 -14.43 -12.67
C LEU A 84 -0.68 -13.12 -11.96
N LYS A 85 0.45 -13.07 -11.24
CA LYS A 85 0.94 -11.84 -10.60
C LYS A 85 1.26 -10.75 -11.64
N ALA A 86 1.93 -11.11 -12.73
CA ALA A 86 2.22 -10.17 -13.82
C ALA A 86 0.94 -9.67 -14.50
N PHE A 87 0.02 -10.59 -14.83
CA PHE A 87 -1.27 -10.25 -15.42
C PHE A 87 -2.09 -9.33 -14.51
N ALA A 88 -2.19 -9.64 -13.22
CA ALA A 88 -2.90 -8.81 -12.25
C ALA A 88 -2.28 -7.41 -12.11
N ALA A 89 -0.95 -7.28 -12.19
CA ALA A 89 -0.28 -5.99 -12.20
C ALA A 89 -0.63 -5.17 -13.45
N LEU A 90 -0.72 -5.80 -14.62
CA LEU A 90 -1.17 -5.13 -15.86
C LEU A 90 -2.62 -4.67 -15.74
N VAL A 91 -3.51 -5.53 -15.22
CA VAL A 91 -4.91 -5.17 -14.98
C VAL A 91 -5.02 -4.00 -14.00
N TRP A 92 -4.22 -3.99 -12.93
CA TRP A 92 -4.19 -2.87 -12.00
C TRP A 92 -3.78 -1.57 -12.69
N MET A 93 -2.67 -1.61 -13.44
CA MET A 93 -2.09 -0.45 -14.12
C MET A 93 -3.04 0.15 -15.17
N PHE A 94 -3.66 -0.68 -16.01
CA PHE A 94 -4.48 -0.18 -17.12
C PHE A 94 -5.97 0.02 -16.77
N CYS A 95 -6.50 -0.75 -15.83
CA CYS A 95 -7.95 -0.80 -15.60
C CYS A 95 -8.38 -0.28 -14.22
N ILE A 96 -7.59 -0.49 -13.17
CA ILE A 96 -8.04 -0.25 -11.79
C ILE A 96 -7.56 1.08 -11.24
N VAL A 97 -6.27 1.38 -11.33
CA VAL A 97 -5.64 2.49 -10.58
C VAL A 97 -6.33 3.83 -10.85
N ASP A 98 -6.63 4.12 -12.12
CA ASP A 98 -7.25 5.39 -12.52
C ASP A 98 -8.78 5.36 -12.58
N ARG A 99 -9.41 4.18 -12.63
CA ARG A 99 -10.89 4.08 -12.64
C ARG A 99 -11.48 3.95 -11.25
N LEU A 100 -10.98 3.00 -10.45
CA LEU A 100 -11.52 2.71 -9.12
C LEU A 100 -10.95 3.63 -8.04
N GLY A 101 -9.71 4.12 -8.23
CA GLY A 101 -8.98 4.90 -7.23
C GLY A 101 -8.16 4.01 -6.29
N ARG A 102 -7.22 4.64 -5.58
CA ARG A 102 -6.19 3.96 -4.79
C ARG A 102 -6.77 3.42 -3.48
N ARG A 103 -7.50 4.26 -2.74
CA ARG A 103 -8.10 3.91 -1.45
C ARG A 103 -9.17 2.83 -1.61
N THR A 104 -10.03 3.01 -2.61
CA THR A 104 -11.12 2.08 -2.93
C THR A 104 -10.59 0.70 -3.28
N ALA A 105 -9.56 0.61 -4.13
CA ALA A 105 -8.94 -0.66 -4.50
C ALA A 105 -8.38 -1.41 -3.28
N LEU A 106 -7.64 -0.72 -2.41
CA LEU A 106 -7.09 -1.33 -1.18
C LEU A 106 -8.18 -1.90 -0.27
N ILE A 107 -9.29 -1.20 -0.09
CA ILE A 107 -10.40 -1.63 0.77
C ILE A 107 -11.10 -2.86 0.17
N TYR A 108 -11.58 -2.77 -1.06
CA TYR A 108 -12.45 -3.81 -1.63
C TYR A 108 -11.70 -5.11 -1.93
N PHE A 109 -10.44 -5.03 -2.37
CA PHE A 109 -9.67 -6.20 -2.78
C PHE A 109 -9.03 -6.94 -1.60
N SER A 110 -8.99 -6.32 -0.42
CA SER A 110 -8.54 -6.97 0.81
C SER A 110 -9.49 -8.05 1.33
N PHE A 111 -10.81 -7.89 1.17
CA PHE A 111 -11.79 -8.87 1.62
C PHE A 111 -11.63 -10.25 0.94
N PRO A 112 -11.59 -10.37 -0.40
CA PRO A 112 -11.36 -11.66 -1.03
C PRO A 112 -9.98 -12.23 -0.69
N CYS A 113 -8.95 -11.39 -0.53
CA CYS A 113 -7.65 -11.83 -0.06
C CYS A 113 -7.71 -12.47 1.35
N SER A 114 -8.47 -11.87 2.26
CA SER A 114 -8.69 -12.42 3.60
C SER A 114 -9.38 -13.79 3.54
N ILE A 115 -10.47 -13.91 2.77
CA ILE A 115 -11.23 -15.15 2.62
C ILE A 115 -10.35 -16.29 2.08
N CYS A 116 -9.52 -16.01 1.08
CA CYS A 116 -8.59 -17.00 0.52
C CYS A 116 -7.60 -17.52 1.58
N MET A 117 -7.05 -16.62 2.41
CA MET A 117 -6.11 -17.01 3.47
C MET A 117 -6.79 -17.78 4.61
N TRP A 118 -8.04 -17.44 4.95
CA TRP A 118 -8.85 -18.22 5.88
C TRP A 118 -9.08 -19.64 5.37
N TYR A 119 -9.44 -19.80 4.10
CA TYR A 119 -9.62 -21.11 3.49
C TYR A 119 -8.33 -21.95 3.53
N ILE A 120 -7.20 -21.37 3.08
CA ILE A 120 -5.91 -22.07 3.05
C ILE A 120 -5.50 -22.54 4.45
N GLY A 121 -5.59 -21.66 5.45
CA GLY A 121 -5.28 -22.02 6.84
C GLY A 121 -6.22 -23.11 7.40
N ALA A 122 -7.51 -23.04 7.09
CA ALA A 122 -8.50 -24.03 7.54
C ALA A 122 -8.25 -25.40 6.88
N TYR A 123 -7.95 -25.43 5.58
CA TYR A 123 -7.62 -26.65 4.86
C TYR A 123 -6.38 -27.33 5.44
N ILE A 124 -5.28 -26.61 5.63
CA ILE A 124 -4.04 -27.18 6.21
C ILE A 124 -4.30 -27.74 7.61
N LYS A 125 -5.14 -27.07 8.42
CA LYS A 125 -5.52 -27.53 9.76
C LYS A 125 -6.30 -28.84 9.75
N ILE A 126 -7.29 -28.95 8.87
CA ILE A 126 -8.27 -30.06 8.86
C ILE A 126 -7.73 -31.26 8.08
N ALA A 127 -7.30 -31.05 6.84
CA ALA A 127 -6.88 -32.13 5.95
C ALA A 127 -5.49 -32.69 6.29
N LYS A 128 -4.68 -31.92 7.02
CA LYS A 128 -3.31 -32.27 7.44
C LYS A 128 -2.51 -32.96 6.31
N PRO A 129 -2.37 -32.32 5.14
CA PRO A 129 -1.76 -32.93 3.95
C PRO A 129 -0.34 -33.46 4.20
N GLY A 130 0.42 -32.83 5.11
CA GLY A 130 1.75 -33.33 5.51
C GLY A 130 1.74 -34.75 6.10
N LEU A 131 0.70 -35.13 6.85
CA LEU A 131 0.55 -36.49 7.39
C LEU A 131 0.17 -37.48 6.29
N ARG A 132 -0.66 -37.06 5.32
CA ARG A 132 -1.01 -37.90 4.17
C ARG A 132 0.21 -38.24 3.32
N VAL A 133 1.02 -37.23 3.00
CA VAL A 133 2.26 -37.40 2.24
C VAL A 133 3.25 -38.28 3.02
N ALA A 134 3.36 -38.10 4.34
CA ALA A 134 4.18 -38.96 5.20
C ALA A 134 3.71 -40.43 5.22
N ASN A 135 2.40 -40.66 5.08
CA ASN A 135 1.80 -41.99 4.98
C ASN A 135 1.86 -42.59 3.55
N GLY A 136 2.57 -41.96 2.63
CA GLY A 136 2.77 -42.44 1.25
C GLY A 136 1.67 -42.05 0.26
N ASP A 137 0.65 -41.29 0.69
CA ASP A 137 -0.38 -40.78 -0.20
C ASP A 137 0.06 -39.44 -0.81
N THR A 138 0.54 -39.52 -2.04
CA THR A 138 1.01 -38.38 -2.84
C THR A 138 -0.08 -37.76 -3.71
N HIS A 139 -1.33 -38.25 -3.62
CA HIS A 139 -2.42 -37.71 -4.41
C HIS A 139 -2.98 -36.42 -3.80
N GLN A 140 -3.01 -35.35 -4.60
CA GLN A 140 -3.63 -34.08 -4.23
C GLN A 140 -5.15 -34.24 -4.16
N ASP A 141 -5.71 -34.10 -2.96
CA ASP A 141 -7.14 -34.17 -2.73
C ASP A 141 -7.89 -32.94 -3.30
N ALA A 142 -9.22 -33.02 -3.32
CA ALA A 142 -10.05 -31.92 -3.82
C ALA A 142 -9.84 -30.63 -3.01
N GLY A 143 -9.63 -30.75 -1.68
CA GLY A 143 -9.35 -29.62 -0.80
C GLY A 143 -8.05 -28.90 -1.14
N GLY A 144 -6.99 -29.64 -1.45
CA GLY A 144 -5.69 -29.12 -1.87
C GLY A 144 -5.73 -28.45 -3.23
N LYS A 145 -6.51 -28.99 -4.19
CA LYS A 145 -6.76 -28.32 -5.48
C LYS A 145 -7.48 -26.99 -5.29
N ALA A 146 -8.48 -26.96 -4.41
CA ALA A 146 -9.16 -25.73 -4.04
C ALA A 146 -8.22 -24.75 -3.31
N ALA A 147 -7.33 -25.22 -2.43
CA ALA A 147 -6.35 -24.36 -1.74
C ALA A 147 -5.36 -23.70 -2.72
N GLN A 148 -4.91 -24.47 -3.72
CA GLN A 148 -4.11 -23.95 -4.83
C GLN A 148 -4.87 -22.88 -5.62
N ALA A 149 -6.13 -23.13 -5.99
CA ALA A 149 -6.97 -22.16 -6.67
C ALA A 149 -7.19 -20.89 -5.83
N MET A 150 -7.42 -21.01 -4.52
CA MET A 150 -7.56 -19.87 -3.61
C MET A 150 -6.28 -19.04 -3.53
N LEU A 151 -5.10 -19.65 -3.60
CA LEU A 151 -3.84 -18.91 -3.65
C LEU A 151 -3.70 -18.13 -4.97
N TYR A 152 -4.13 -18.70 -6.09
CA TYR A 152 -4.18 -18.00 -7.37
C TYR A 152 -5.17 -16.83 -7.37
N ILE A 153 -6.37 -17.04 -6.82
CA ILE A 153 -7.38 -15.98 -6.66
C ILE A 153 -6.84 -14.86 -5.77
N TRP A 154 -6.23 -15.20 -4.63
CA TRP A 154 -5.54 -14.24 -3.76
C TRP A 154 -4.50 -13.44 -4.54
N THR A 155 -3.69 -14.10 -5.39
CA THR A 155 -2.66 -13.45 -6.19
C THR A 155 -3.23 -12.42 -7.14
N ILE A 156 -4.37 -12.72 -7.77
CA ILE A 156 -5.06 -11.81 -8.70
C ILE A 156 -5.58 -10.59 -7.94
N PHE A 157 -6.31 -10.77 -6.83
CA PHE A 157 -6.85 -9.64 -6.07
C PHE A 157 -5.74 -8.79 -5.43
N TYR A 158 -4.73 -9.43 -4.83
CA TYR A 158 -3.59 -8.74 -4.25
C TYR A 158 -2.79 -7.98 -5.33
N GLY A 159 -2.50 -8.64 -6.46
CA GLY A 159 -1.81 -8.03 -7.60
C GLY A 159 -2.58 -6.86 -8.19
N SER A 160 -3.91 -6.96 -8.19
CA SER A 160 -4.82 -5.93 -8.72
C SER A 160 -5.02 -4.73 -7.79
N SER A 161 -4.37 -4.70 -6.62
CA SER A 161 -4.54 -3.65 -5.61
C SER A 161 -3.25 -3.35 -4.84
N TRP A 162 -2.92 -4.16 -3.84
CA TRP A 162 -1.85 -3.94 -2.87
C TRP A 162 -0.44 -3.94 -3.45
N ASN A 163 -0.21 -4.53 -4.62
CA ASN A 163 1.12 -4.61 -5.22
C ASN A 163 1.67 -3.23 -5.61
N GLY A 164 0.96 -2.50 -6.46
CA GLY A 164 1.40 -1.18 -6.95
C GLY A 164 0.87 0.01 -6.15
N THR A 165 -0.30 -0.12 -5.50
CA THR A 165 -0.98 1.04 -4.89
C THR A 165 -0.18 1.75 -3.79
N PRO A 166 0.53 1.05 -2.87
CA PRO A 166 1.39 1.70 -1.90
C PRO A 166 2.46 2.61 -2.52
N TRP A 167 3.09 2.16 -3.60
CA TRP A 167 4.12 2.94 -4.30
C TRP A 167 3.53 4.20 -4.94
N VAL A 168 2.33 4.09 -5.50
CA VAL A 168 1.60 5.22 -6.10
C VAL A 168 1.21 6.25 -5.04
N ILE A 169 0.56 5.82 -3.95
CA ILE A 169 0.18 6.74 -2.85
C ILE A 169 1.42 7.50 -2.34
N ASN A 170 2.54 6.80 -2.18
CA ASN A 170 3.78 7.42 -1.70
C ASN A 170 4.35 8.47 -2.67
N SER A 171 4.09 8.36 -3.97
CA SER A 171 4.48 9.39 -4.93
C SER A 171 3.51 10.59 -4.97
N GLU A 172 2.24 10.37 -4.58
CA GLU A 172 1.16 11.35 -4.72
C GLU A 172 0.98 12.25 -3.48
N ILE A 173 1.38 11.82 -2.28
CA ILE A 173 1.10 12.57 -1.04
C ILE A 173 2.20 13.55 -0.59
N PHE A 174 3.32 13.64 -1.32
CA PHE A 174 4.44 14.52 -1.01
C PHE A 174 4.69 15.56 -2.10
N SER A 175 5.02 16.79 -1.68
CA SER A 175 5.51 17.84 -2.55
C SER A 175 6.89 17.49 -3.12
N GLN A 176 7.24 18.11 -4.25
CA GLN A 176 8.45 17.78 -5.02
C GLN A 176 9.74 17.88 -4.19
N GLU A 177 9.81 18.85 -3.27
CA GLU A 177 11.00 19.15 -2.47
C GLU A 177 11.43 18.01 -1.52
N VAL A 178 10.47 17.29 -0.93
CA VAL A 178 10.73 16.19 0.03
C VAL A 178 10.46 14.82 -0.56
N ARG A 179 9.99 14.76 -1.82
CA ARG A 179 9.57 13.53 -2.49
C ARG A 179 10.69 12.50 -2.61
N THR A 180 11.87 12.91 -3.05
CA THR A 180 13.01 11.99 -3.23
C THR A 180 13.42 11.34 -1.91
N LEU A 181 13.55 12.14 -0.85
CA LEU A 181 13.90 11.65 0.49
C LEU A 181 12.84 10.69 1.05
N THR A 182 11.57 11.07 0.96
CA THR A 182 10.46 10.25 1.47
C THR A 182 10.32 8.95 0.68
N GLN A 183 10.53 8.95 -0.64
CA GLN A 183 10.59 7.73 -1.44
C GLN A 183 11.74 6.80 -1.03
N ALA A 184 12.91 7.34 -0.69
CA ALA A 184 14.04 6.56 -0.19
C ALA A 184 13.71 5.88 1.15
N ILE A 185 13.11 6.61 2.10
CA ILE A 185 12.66 6.07 3.40
C ILE A 185 11.58 5.00 3.20
N ASN A 186 10.62 5.26 2.33
CA ASN A 186 9.55 4.31 1.97
C ASN A 186 10.13 3.04 1.35
N SER A 187 11.11 3.16 0.47
CA SER A 187 11.82 2.02 -0.12
C SER A 187 12.58 1.23 0.93
N MET A 188 13.26 1.90 1.85
CA MET A 188 13.94 1.26 2.98
C MET A 188 12.95 0.47 3.85
N SER A 189 11.79 1.03 4.17
CA SER A 189 10.72 0.33 4.90
C SER A 189 10.25 -0.92 4.15
N ASN A 190 10.00 -0.81 2.84
CA ASN A 190 9.62 -1.96 2.02
C ASN A 190 10.63 -3.11 2.13
N TRP A 191 11.91 -2.81 1.89
CA TRP A 191 12.96 -3.81 1.89
C TRP A 191 13.24 -4.36 3.29
N PHE A 192 13.11 -3.54 4.33
CA PHE A 192 13.19 -3.98 5.72
C PHE A 192 12.11 -5.04 6.02
N TRP A 193 10.84 -4.76 5.71
CA TRP A 193 9.76 -5.72 5.94
C TRP A 193 9.87 -6.95 5.02
N ALA A 194 10.33 -6.78 3.78
CA ALA A 194 10.62 -7.90 2.89
C ALA A 194 11.72 -8.82 3.45
N PHE A 195 12.78 -8.24 4.04
CA PHE A 195 13.82 -8.99 4.72
C PHE A 195 13.27 -9.76 5.93
N ILE A 196 12.45 -9.13 6.78
CA ILE A 196 11.81 -9.80 7.91
C ILE A 196 10.98 -11.00 7.42
N MET A 197 10.17 -10.81 6.38
CA MET A 197 9.37 -11.90 5.81
C MET A 197 10.25 -12.99 5.19
N GLY A 198 11.29 -12.64 4.44
CA GLY A 198 12.20 -13.61 3.83
C GLY A 198 13.01 -14.41 4.84
N ARG A 199 13.46 -13.78 5.93
CA ARG A 199 14.30 -14.43 6.93
C ARG A 199 13.51 -15.29 7.91
N PHE A 200 12.35 -14.82 8.36
CA PHE A 200 11.64 -15.41 9.50
C PHE A 200 10.40 -16.22 9.12
N SER A 201 9.85 -16.10 7.91
CA SER A 201 8.63 -16.84 7.54
C SER A 201 8.81 -18.35 7.59
N GLY A 202 9.97 -18.87 7.15
CA GLY A 202 10.24 -20.31 7.22
C GLY A 202 10.25 -20.86 8.66
N GLU A 203 10.85 -20.12 9.59
CA GLU A 203 10.83 -20.47 11.02
C GLU A 203 9.43 -20.33 11.62
N ALA A 204 8.70 -19.27 11.26
CA ALA A 204 7.32 -19.06 11.69
C ALA A 204 6.41 -20.20 11.23
N VAL A 205 6.48 -20.62 9.96
CA VAL A 205 5.68 -21.75 9.45
C VAL A 205 6.00 -23.04 10.21
N LYS A 206 7.27 -23.29 10.57
CA LYS A 206 7.62 -24.46 11.40
C LYS A 206 7.06 -24.36 12.82
N ALA A 207 7.09 -23.17 13.42
CA ALA A 207 6.66 -22.95 14.80
C ALA A 207 5.12 -22.94 14.97
N ILE A 208 4.39 -22.29 14.06
CA ILE A 208 2.95 -22.06 14.20
C ILE A 208 2.09 -22.74 13.11
N GLY A 209 2.71 -23.36 12.11
CA GLY A 209 2.03 -24.15 11.09
C GLY A 209 0.94 -23.38 10.35
N TYR A 210 -0.26 -23.96 10.30
CA TYR A 210 -1.43 -23.36 9.62
C TYR A 210 -1.82 -21.98 10.17
N LYS A 211 -1.49 -21.67 11.43
CA LYS A 211 -1.83 -20.38 12.05
C LYS A 211 -1.14 -19.21 11.34
N PHE A 212 -0.03 -19.47 10.65
CA PHE A 212 0.67 -18.47 9.85
C PHE A 212 -0.23 -17.82 8.79
N TYR A 213 -1.09 -18.61 8.13
CA TYR A 213 -2.06 -18.08 7.15
C TYR A 213 -3.17 -17.26 7.81
N PHE A 214 -3.58 -17.61 9.04
CA PHE A 214 -4.58 -16.85 9.77
C PHE A 214 -4.09 -15.45 10.19
N ILE A 215 -2.78 -15.27 10.37
CA ILE A 215 -2.18 -13.94 10.58
C ILE A 215 -2.48 -13.07 9.35
N PHE A 216 -2.13 -13.54 8.14
CA PHE A 216 -2.40 -12.79 6.91
C PHE A 216 -3.89 -12.58 6.65
N ALA A 217 -4.70 -13.59 6.94
CA ALA A 217 -6.16 -13.49 6.82
C ALA A 217 -6.73 -12.38 7.71
N THR A 218 -6.27 -12.31 8.96
CA THR A 218 -6.68 -11.29 9.93
C THR A 218 -6.16 -9.91 9.53
N CYS A 219 -4.90 -9.80 9.13
CA CYS A 219 -4.33 -8.56 8.61
C CYS A 219 -5.15 -8.01 7.44
N MET A 220 -5.49 -8.85 6.46
CA MET A 220 -6.32 -8.45 5.31
C MET A 220 -7.76 -8.13 5.68
N ALA A 221 -8.29 -8.62 6.80
CA ALA A 221 -9.60 -8.21 7.31
C ALA A 221 -9.56 -6.86 8.03
N VAL A 222 -8.47 -6.56 8.76
CA VAL A 222 -8.33 -5.35 9.59
C VAL A 222 -7.83 -4.15 8.78
N PHE A 223 -6.89 -4.34 7.84
CA PHE A 223 -6.31 -3.22 7.11
C PHE A 223 -7.31 -2.37 6.33
N PRO A 224 -8.39 -2.91 5.71
CA PRO A 224 -9.44 -2.08 5.11
C PRO A 224 -10.03 -1.03 6.05
N ILE A 225 -10.17 -1.38 7.34
CA ILE A 225 -10.67 -0.47 8.37
C ILE A 225 -9.66 0.67 8.58
N VAL A 226 -8.37 0.33 8.69
CA VAL A 226 -7.29 1.31 8.83
C VAL A 226 -7.20 2.23 7.60
N ILE A 227 -7.25 1.65 6.39
CA ILE A 227 -7.28 2.39 5.12
C ILE A 227 -8.49 3.32 5.05
N PHE A 228 -9.66 2.86 5.50
CA PHE A 228 -10.87 3.66 5.50
C PHE A 228 -10.73 4.93 6.37
N PHE A 229 -10.18 4.81 7.58
CA PHE A 229 -10.10 5.94 8.51
C PHE A 229 -8.90 6.87 8.30
N LEU A 230 -7.75 6.35 7.85
CA LEU A 230 -6.50 7.11 7.86
C LEU A 230 -6.01 7.56 6.50
N TYR A 231 -6.37 6.87 5.41
CA TYR A 231 -5.79 7.10 4.09
C TYR A 231 -6.75 7.87 3.18
N PRO A 232 -6.40 9.11 2.76
CA PRO A 232 -7.22 9.87 1.82
C PRO A 232 -7.15 9.27 0.42
N GLU A 233 -8.20 9.46 -0.38
CA GLU A 233 -8.16 9.13 -1.81
C GLU A 233 -7.37 10.20 -2.57
N THR A 234 -6.37 9.76 -3.33
CA THR A 234 -5.43 10.62 -4.07
C THR A 234 -5.75 10.71 -5.56
N LYS A 235 -6.65 9.86 -6.08
CA LYS A 235 -7.02 9.83 -7.49
C LYS A 235 -7.44 11.20 -8.02
N GLY A 236 -6.66 11.70 -8.99
CA GLY A 236 -6.94 12.92 -9.75
C GLY A 236 -6.80 14.21 -8.94
N VAL A 237 -6.05 14.18 -7.83
CA VAL A 237 -5.75 15.36 -7.02
C VAL A 237 -4.44 15.99 -7.52
N PRO A 238 -4.44 17.27 -7.94
CA PRO A 238 -3.21 17.97 -8.33
C PRO A 238 -2.21 18.05 -7.16
N LEU A 239 -0.92 18.11 -7.46
CA LEU A 239 0.14 18.11 -6.45
C LEU A 239 0.07 19.34 -5.53
N GLU A 240 -0.43 20.44 -6.06
CA GLU A 240 -0.68 21.71 -5.38
C GLU A 240 -1.81 21.58 -4.34
N ALA A 241 -2.73 20.65 -4.54
CA ALA A 241 -3.89 20.43 -3.68
C ALA A 241 -3.70 19.30 -2.65
N VAL A 242 -2.55 18.62 -2.66
CA VAL A 242 -2.26 17.49 -1.77
C VAL A 242 -2.34 17.89 -0.30
N ASP A 243 -1.98 19.12 0.02
CA ASP A 243 -2.04 19.61 1.39
C ASP A 243 -3.46 19.62 1.96
N TYR A 244 -4.45 19.86 1.10
CA TYR A 244 -5.86 19.91 1.47
C TYR A 244 -6.44 18.53 1.81
N LEU A 245 -5.81 17.44 1.35
CA LEU A 245 -6.23 16.07 1.69
C LEU A 245 -6.09 15.76 3.18
N PHE A 246 -5.25 16.49 3.90
CA PHE A 246 -4.93 16.24 5.30
C PHE A 246 -5.56 17.26 6.26
N GLU A 247 -6.41 18.16 5.75
CA GLU A 247 -7.14 19.15 6.56
C GLU A 247 -8.45 18.60 7.14
N VAL A 248 -8.98 17.53 6.54
CA VAL A 248 -10.24 16.89 6.94
C VAL A 248 -10.04 15.38 7.08
N PRO A 249 -10.98 14.65 7.72
CA PRO A 249 -10.87 13.20 7.85
C PRO A 249 -10.77 12.49 6.49
N ALA A 250 -10.01 11.39 6.46
CA ALA A 250 -9.59 10.72 5.23
C ALA A 250 -10.74 10.33 4.28
N TRP A 251 -11.89 9.91 4.82
CA TRP A 251 -13.06 9.52 4.02
C TRP A 251 -13.77 10.69 3.32
N ARG A 252 -13.47 11.94 3.68
CA ARG A 252 -14.01 13.17 3.05
C ARG A 252 -12.92 14.01 2.36
N ALA A 253 -11.66 13.59 2.43
CA ALA A 253 -10.50 14.36 1.99
C ALA A 253 -10.56 14.78 0.52
N ARG A 254 -10.80 13.84 -0.40
CA ARG A 254 -10.80 14.11 -1.85
C ARG A 254 -11.82 15.17 -2.29
N PRO A 255 -13.14 15.03 -2.00
CA PRO A 255 -14.11 16.04 -2.45
C PRO A 255 -13.84 17.41 -1.85
N TYR A 256 -13.36 17.46 -0.59
CA TYR A 256 -12.96 18.71 0.05
C TYR A 256 -11.76 19.36 -0.65
N ALA A 257 -10.68 18.61 -0.88
CA ALA A 257 -9.47 19.10 -1.52
C ALA A 257 -9.74 19.65 -2.93
N MET A 258 -10.52 18.93 -3.73
CA MET A 258 -10.89 19.36 -5.08
C MET A 258 -11.76 20.62 -5.08
N ALA A 259 -12.73 20.72 -4.16
CA ALA A 259 -13.59 21.89 -4.05
C ALA A 259 -12.81 23.14 -3.61
N LYS A 260 -11.83 22.97 -2.70
CA LYS A 260 -10.96 24.06 -2.25
C LYS A 260 -10.02 24.51 -3.37
N TYR A 261 -9.36 23.56 -4.04
CA TYR A 261 -8.49 23.84 -5.17
C TYR A 261 -9.20 24.60 -6.29
N GLN A 262 -10.41 24.19 -6.67
CA GLN A 262 -11.19 24.86 -7.72
C GLN A 262 -11.52 26.33 -7.37
N LYS A 263 -11.86 26.60 -6.10
CA LYS A 263 -12.15 27.96 -5.63
C LYS A 263 -10.92 28.86 -5.68
N GLU A 264 -9.76 28.34 -5.30
CA GLU A 264 -8.51 29.10 -5.34
C GLU A 264 -8.04 29.34 -6.77
N TYR A 265 -8.13 28.32 -7.63
CA TYR A 265 -7.82 28.45 -9.05
C TYR A 265 -8.71 29.49 -9.75
N GLN A 266 -10.01 29.51 -9.47
CA GLN A 266 -10.93 30.52 -9.99
C GLN A 266 -10.61 31.93 -9.49
N LYS A 267 -10.23 32.09 -8.21
CA LYS A 267 -9.82 33.39 -7.67
C LYS A 267 -8.57 33.93 -8.34
N GLN A 268 -7.57 33.07 -8.55
CA GLN A 268 -6.32 33.44 -9.23
C GLN A 268 -6.56 33.87 -10.67
N ASN A 269 -7.38 33.12 -11.43
CA ASN A 269 -7.74 33.48 -12.79
C ASN A 269 -8.56 34.77 -12.88
N LEU A 270 -9.42 35.05 -11.89
CA LEU A 270 -10.18 36.30 -11.85
C LEU A 270 -9.26 37.49 -11.55
N SER A 271 -8.28 37.34 -10.64
CA SER A 271 -7.30 38.40 -10.36
C SER A 271 -6.38 38.72 -11.54
N THR A 272 -6.02 37.74 -12.39
CA THR A 272 -5.19 37.97 -13.57
C THR A 272 -5.97 38.52 -14.78
N SER A 273 -7.31 38.37 -14.78
CA SER A 273 -8.18 38.92 -15.83
C SER A 273 -8.55 40.39 -15.66
N ILE A 274 -8.27 40.99 -14.50
CA ILE A 274 -8.50 42.42 -14.25
C ILE A 274 -7.17 43.14 -14.55
N PRO A 275 -7.09 43.99 -15.59
CA PRO A 275 -5.90 44.80 -15.84
C PRO A 275 -5.56 45.63 -14.60
N GLU A 276 -4.28 45.71 -14.20
CA GLU A 276 -3.82 46.44 -13.00
C GLU A 276 -4.39 47.87 -12.91
N GLU A 277 -4.64 48.50 -14.06
CA GLU A 277 -5.24 49.84 -14.20
C GLU A 277 -6.66 49.98 -13.63
N GLN A 278 -7.40 48.87 -13.44
CA GLN A 278 -8.74 48.87 -12.83
C GLN A 278 -8.75 48.56 -11.33
N LEU A 279 -7.64 48.03 -10.79
CA LEU A 279 -7.50 47.77 -9.35
C LEU A 279 -7.12 49.04 -8.59
N GLU A 280 -6.31 49.92 -9.18
CA GLU A 280 -5.99 51.24 -8.60
C GLU A 280 -7.22 52.16 -8.55
N LYS A 281 -8.07 52.18 -9.58
CA LYS A 281 -9.29 53.01 -9.62
C LYS A 281 -10.41 52.62 -8.64
N ARG A 282 -10.25 51.53 -7.88
CA ARG A 282 -11.21 51.09 -6.84
C ARG A 282 -10.73 51.36 -5.42
N LEU A 283 -9.50 51.88 -5.27
CA LEU A 283 -8.90 52.22 -3.98
C LEU A 283 -8.87 53.74 -3.72
N ASP A 284 -9.32 54.54 -4.68
CA ASP A 284 -9.68 55.96 -4.54
C ASP A 284 -11.20 56.13 -4.39
#